data_AF-A0A4R3V1V6-F1
#
_entry.id   AF-A0A4R3V1V6-F1
#
_cell.length_a   1.000
_cell.length_b   1.000
_cell.length_c   1.000
_cell.angle_alpha   90.00
_cell.angle_beta   90.00
_cell.angle_gamma   90.00
#
_symmetry.space_group_name_H-M   'P 1'
#
loop_
_entity.id
_entity.type
_entity.pdbx_description
1 polymer ?
#
loop_
_entity_poly.entity_id
_entity_poly.type
_entity_poly.pdbx_seq_one_letter_code
_entity_poly.pdbx_strand_id
1 'polypeptide(L)'
;MIAPKRSKNSIWADEALKVIRQAALSHLSTTPYSYRKVGARSTLRELIIPFGTTGYILRFDIRSPELVLVIGERHQREEDFH
;
A
#
# COMPACT_ATOMS: atom_id res chain seq x y z
N MET A 1 32.35 -15.05 -9.70
CA MET A 1 30.96 -15.54 -9.56
C MET A 1 30.50 -15.19 -8.15
N ILE A 2 29.78 -14.08 -7.98
CA ILE A 2 29.39 -13.57 -6.65
C ILE A 2 28.02 -14.18 -6.31
N ALA A 3 27.96 -15.05 -5.31
CA ALA A 3 26.70 -15.55 -4.78
C ALA A 3 25.91 -14.37 -4.14
N PRO A 4 24.60 -14.23 -4.38
CA PRO A 4 23.85 -13.14 -3.80
C PRO A 4 23.71 -13.34 -2.31
N LYS A 5 24.19 -12.36 -1.54
CA LYS A 5 24.02 -12.26 -0.09
C LYS A 5 22.55 -11.97 0.21
N ARG A 6 21.66 -12.97 0.10
CA ARG A 6 20.28 -12.87 0.62
C ARG A 6 20.36 -12.75 2.14
N SER A 7 20.50 -11.53 2.62
CA SER A 7 20.41 -11.21 4.04
C SER A 7 18.96 -11.42 4.49
N LYS A 8 18.76 -11.73 5.79
CA LYS A 8 17.43 -11.90 6.41
C LYS A 8 16.44 -10.77 6.11
N ASN A 9 16.89 -9.58 5.69
CA ASN A 9 16.03 -8.45 5.31
C ASN A 9 15.31 -8.65 3.97
N SER A 10 15.83 -9.50 3.06
CA SER A 10 15.25 -9.70 1.72
C SER A 10 13.90 -10.40 1.78
N ILE A 11 13.72 -11.38 2.67
CA ILE A 11 12.49 -12.18 2.74
C ILE A 11 11.32 -11.33 3.24
N TRP A 12 11.56 -10.46 4.23
CA TRP A 12 10.52 -9.57 4.76
C TRP A 12 10.10 -8.49 3.78
N ALA A 13 11.04 -8.00 2.95
CA ALA A 13 10.73 -7.06 1.88
C ALA A 13 9.85 -7.70 0.81
N ASP A 14 10.17 -8.93 0.38
CA ASP A 14 9.38 -9.68 -0.60
C ASP A 14 7.97 -10.00 -0.07
N GLU A 15 7.85 -10.41 1.19
CA GLU A 15 6.56 -10.68 1.83
C GLU A 15 5.73 -9.41 2.01
N ALA A 16 6.34 -8.28 2.40
CA ALA A 16 5.65 -6.99 2.49
C ALA A 16 5.04 -6.60 1.14
N LEU A 17 5.83 -6.70 0.06
CA LEU A 17 5.37 -6.37 -1.29
C LEU A 17 4.23 -7.29 -1.76
N LYS A 18 4.29 -8.57 -1.41
CA LYS A 18 3.23 -9.53 -1.73
C LYS A 18 1.94 -9.18 -1.00
N VAL A 19 2.00 -8.89 0.29
CA VAL A 19 0.84 -8.49 1.10
C VAL A 19 0.23 -7.19 0.58
N ILE A 20 1.07 -6.20 0.24
CA ILE A 20 0.63 -4.93 -0.35
C ILE A 20 -0.14 -5.16 -1.66
N ARG A 21 0.42 -5.96 -2.58
CA ARG A 21 -0.23 -6.26 -3.87
C ARG A 21 -1.55 -7.00 -3.69
N GLN A 22 -1.56 -8.02 -2.84
CA GLN A 22 -2.76 -8.82 -2.59
C GLN A 22 -3.87 -7.96 -2.01
N ALA A 23 -3.54 -7.11 -1.03
CA ALA A 23 -4.50 -6.18 -0.46
C ALA A 23 -5.01 -5.18 -1.50
N ALA A 24 -4.14 -4.60 -2.33
CA ALA A 24 -4.56 -3.68 -3.39
C ALA A 24 -5.55 -4.36 -4.36
N LEU A 25 -5.25 -5.58 -4.81
CA LEU A 25 -6.09 -6.31 -5.76
C LEU A 25 -7.45 -6.73 -5.17
N SER A 26 -7.53 -7.09 -3.89
CA SER A 26 -8.80 -7.51 -3.25
C SER A 26 -9.67 -6.33 -2.84
N HIS A 27 -9.05 -5.30 -2.26
CA HIS A 27 -9.77 -4.20 -1.61
C HIS A 27 -10.18 -3.10 -2.58
N LEU A 28 -9.31 -2.75 -3.53
CA LEU A 28 -9.53 -1.62 -4.42
C LEU A 28 -10.42 -1.98 -5.62
N SER A 29 -10.53 -3.27 -5.97
CA SER A 29 -11.40 -3.76 -7.04
C SER A 29 -12.88 -3.86 -6.64
N THR A 30 -13.17 -3.86 -5.33
CA THR A 30 -14.53 -4.10 -4.83
C THR A 30 -15.18 -2.85 -4.27
N THR A 31 -14.53 -2.16 -3.33
CA THR A 31 -15.14 -1.05 -2.57
C THR A 31 -14.16 0.10 -2.31
N PRO A 32 -13.52 0.68 -3.36
CA PRO A 32 -12.46 1.68 -3.18
C PRO A 32 -12.95 2.96 -2.48
N TYR A 33 -14.24 3.29 -2.61
CA TYR A 33 -14.85 4.47 -1.99
C TYR A 33 -15.11 4.31 -0.48
N SER A 34 -14.96 3.11 0.10
CA SER A 34 -15.17 2.86 1.53
C SER A 34 -13.97 3.23 2.39
N TYR A 35 -12.78 3.40 1.77
CA TYR A 35 -11.55 3.73 2.49
C TYR A 35 -11.46 5.20 2.89
N ARG A 36 -10.61 5.50 3.87
CA ARG A 36 -10.46 6.83 4.48
C ARG A 36 -10.06 7.87 3.44
N LYS A 37 -10.80 8.99 3.36
CA LYS A 37 -10.43 10.15 2.52
C LYS A 37 -9.19 10.86 3.08
N VAL A 38 -8.40 11.42 2.18
CA VAL A 38 -7.22 12.24 2.52
C VAL A 38 -7.23 13.55 1.76
N GLY A 39 -7.06 14.65 2.48
CA GLY A 39 -7.07 16.00 1.89
C GLY A 39 -8.43 16.40 1.34
N ALA A 40 -8.44 17.43 0.49
CA ALA A 40 -9.66 18.01 -0.06
C ALA A 40 -10.29 17.20 -1.22
N ARG A 41 -9.50 16.33 -1.88
CA ARG A 41 -9.96 15.56 -3.04
C ARG A 41 -10.76 14.33 -2.57
N SER A 42 -12.02 14.25 -2.97
CA SER A 42 -12.95 13.17 -2.57
C SER A 42 -12.54 11.77 -3.05
N THR A 43 -11.67 11.71 -4.07
CA THR A 43 -11.15 10.49 -4.70
C THR A 43 -9.85 10.01 -4.09
N LEU A 44 -9.12 10.86 -3.36
CA LEU A 44 -7.84 10.54 -2.75
C LEU A 44 -8.06 9.84 -1.40
N ARG A 45 -7.50 8.64 -1.27
CA ARG A 45 -7.81 7.75 -0.14
C ARG A 45 -6.60 6.96 0.32
N GLU A 46 -6.73 6.43 1.53
CA GLU A 46 -5.73 5.56 2.15
C GLU A 46 -6.33 4.25 2.66
N LEU A 47 -5.63 3.16 2.36
CA LEU A 47 -5.85 1.80 2.87
C LEU A 47 -4.73 1.46 3.85
N ILE A 48 -5.08 1.06 5.07
CA ILE A 48 -4.15 0.50 6.04
C ILE A 48 -4.07 -1.01 5.80
N ILE A 49 -2.86 -1.52 5.62
CA ILE A 49 -2.57 -2.92 5.35
C ILE A 49 -1.78 -3.47 6.56
N PRO A 50 -2.41 -4.31 7.40
CA PRO A 50 -1.72 -4.93 8.52
C PRO A 50 -0.55 -5.78 8.04
N PHE A 51 0.65 -5.54 8.60
CA PHE A 51 1.85 -6.32 8.34
C PHE A 51 2.84 -6.17 9.50
N GLY A 52 3.33 -7.28 10.03
CA GLY A 52 4.19 -7.27 11.22
C GLY A 52 3.49 -6.62 12.42
N THR A 53 4.16 -5.67 13.08
CA THR A 53 3.65 -5.01 14.30
C THR A 53 2.94 -3.69 14.06
N THR A 54 2.92 -3.18 12.82
CA THR A 54 2.31 -1.88 12.50
C THR A 54 1.57 -1.95 11.16
N GLY A 55 2.30 -2.04 10.06
CA GLY A 55 1.74 -2.22 8.73
C GLY A 55 2.14 -1.12 7.77
N TYR A 56 1.52 -1.16 6.60
CA TYR A 56 1.74 -0.20 5.52
C TYR A 56 0.48 0.63 5.28
N ILE A 57 0.67 1.84 4.78
CA ILE A 57 -0.40 2.68 4.28
C ILE A 57 -0.24 2.80 2.77
N LEU A 58 -1.26 2.37 2.04
CA LEU A 58 -1.36 2.54 0.60
C LEU A 58 -2.18 3.80 0.31
N ARG A 59 -1.60 4.77 -0.39
CA ARG A 59 -2.33 5.94 -0.90
C ARG A 59 -2.71 5.73 -2.36
N PHE A 60 -3.96 6.01 -2.69
CA PHE A 60 -4.48 5.82 -4.05
C PHE A 60 -5.50 6.90 -4.41
N ASP A 61 -5.67 7.12 -5.71
CA ASP A 61 -6.67 8.01 -6.29
C ASP A 61 -7.65 7.18 -7.13
N ILE A 62 -8.94 7.41 -6.95
CA ILE A 62 -9.97 6.81 -7.78
C ILE A 62 -10.13 7.66 -9.03
N ARG A 63 -9.71 7.15 -10.19
CA ARG A 63 -9.75 7.88 -11.47
C ARG A 63 -11.08 7.69 -12.19
N SER A 64 -11.67 6.51 -12.08
CA SER A 64 -13.03 6.17 -12.52
C SER A 64 -13.56 5.01 -11.66
N PRO A 65 -14.83 4.58 -11.83
CA PRO A 65 -15.33 3.38 -11.16
C PRO A 65 -14.52 2.09 -11.46
N GLU A 66 -13.85 2.04 -12.60
CA GLU A 66 -13.08 0.88 -13.09
C GLU A 66 -11.56 1.02 -12.89
N LEU A 67 -11.08 2.23 -12.57
CA LEU A 67 -9.65 2.54 -12.49
C LEU A 67 -9.27 3.21 -11.17
N VAL A 68 -8.46 2.49 -10.39
CA VAL A 68 -7.80 3.02 -9.20
C VAL A 68 -6.31 3.13 -9.47
N LEU A 69 -5.75 4.32 -9.24
CA LEU A 69 -4.31 4.56 -9.35
C LEU A 69 -3.69 4.54 -7.95
N VAL A 70 -2.85 3.55 -7.69
CA VAL A 70 -1.98 3.55 -6.51
C VAL A 70 -0.89 4.61 -6.71
N ILE A 71 -0.83 5.59 -5.80
CA ILE A 71 0.13 6.70 -5.85
C ILE A 71 1.42 6.31 -5.13
N GLY A 72 1.31 5.50 -4.08
CA GLY A 72 2.45 4.95 -3.37
C GLY A 72 2.08 4.29 -2.05
N GLU A 73 3.06 3.58 -1.50
CA GLU A 73 3.04 2.95 -0.18
C GLU A 73 4.02 3.64 0.77
N ARG A 74 3.73 3.56 2.07
CA ARG A 74 4.68 3.90 3.14
C ARG A 74 4.48 2.97 4.33
N HIS A 75 5.51 2.78 5.15
CA HIS A 75 5.34 2.13 6.44
C HIS A 75 4.59 3.07 7.40
N GLN A 76 3.73 2.56 8.28
CA GLN A 76 2.87 3.41 9.12
C GLN A 76 3.63 4.33 10.08
N ARG A 77 4.86 3.95 10.44
CA ARG A 77 5.75 4.74 11.31
C ARG A 77 6.69 5.69 10.57
N GLU A 78 6.70 5.66 9.24
CA GLU A 78 7.45 6.65 8.46
C GLU A 78 6.61 7.95 8.44
N GLU A 79 7.17 9.01 9.01
CA GLU A 79 6.58 10.36 8.98
C GLU A 79 6.89 10.99 7.62
N ASP A 80 5.95 10.98 6.67
CA ASP A 80 6.03 11.89 5.51
C ASP A 80 4.66 12.02 4.83
N PHE A 81 3.89 13.02 5.25
CA PHE A 81 2.94 13.76 4.42
C PHE A 81 2.71 15.12 5.07
N HIS A 82 3.71 16.00 4.90
CA HIS A 82 3.56 17.43 5.14
C HIS A 82 3.38 18.14 3.81
#